data_AF-A0A8C9RZB3-F1
#
_entry.id   AF-A0A8C9RZB3-F1
#
_cell.length_a   1.000
_cell.length_b   1.000
_cell.length_c   1.000
_cell.angle_alpha   90.00
_cell.angle_beta   90.00
_cell.angle_gamma   90.00
#
_symmetry.space_group_name_H-M   'P 1'
#
loop_
_entity.id
_entity.type
_entity.pdbx_description
1 polymer ?
#
loop_
_entity_poly.entity_id
_entity_poly.type
_entity_poly.pdbx_seq_one_letter_code
_entity_poly.pdbx_strand_id
1 'polypeptide(L)'
;MEHRAALGSLLLAVLLSSVGAQHVLPDTVSFCCEGDVLFLLDSSGSVSSYEFSRMLTFLSELLRPFSLGPAEVRVGLLQVSTVPHLEFGFEAHSTQQSLQEALRNTRQLKGDTNTAEALRLSHRRVLNPGAPGGARPGVPRVVVWLTDGVQPGAVEGPMAELRQDGVAVLAVSTGHSNYQMLRKVVTPPTDAHLYFVDIDDISIITKSLRDAIIELIRAQRLQVRDVTSHSAMLQWRPILSASTGFYDVQYGPVWTPNEVVPWSAGTSPGTSASLYSRMTLSGDTSSAALVELRPNTKYRATLIPRSSLEVLKPLNVTFTTHPEVLSPAVVTVSELGTESVRLSWGPPQPKLVQQYQVEYAALPGGAVQTVTTDRHRNSTVLTGLQPDTQYLVTVVALHTSGLEKAMSIKICTEEELPALADLQLTAVGSDSVQVHWRGTGDSLRGYWVSWEKGQDGHSSHASLYLPPSSLSTLLTNVAPSGRICVSPVYRTARGEGLCCTAQLCSNAAHREYGCYSNP
;
A
#
# COMPACT_ATOMS: atom_id res chain seq x y z
N MET A 1 33.52 -54.65 -88.95
CA MET A 1 33.86 -55.81 -88.11
C MET A 1 33.93 -55.30 -86.68
N GLU A 2 32.81 -55.38 -85.96
CA GLU A 2 32.57 -56.39 -84.90
C GLU A 2 33.31 -56.00 -83.61
N HIS A 3 32.64 -55.44 -82.58
CA HIS A 3 31.69 -55.99 -81.60
C HIS A 3 32.34 -56.31 -80.24
N ARG A 4 31.96 -55.48 -79.24
CA ARG A 4 31.56 -55.79 -77.84
C ARG A 4 32.59 -56.30 -76.81
N ALA A 5 32.76 -55.50 -75.74
CA ALA A 5 32.24 -55.74 -74.37
C ALA A 5 32.72 -54.58 -73.46
N ALA A 6 31.87 -53.64 -72.99
CA ALA A 6 30.84 -53.68 -71.94
C ALA A 6 31.37 -53.35 -70.52
N LEU A 7 30.55 -52.55 -69.80
CA LEU A 7 30.58 -52.12 -68.37
C LEU A 7 31.39 -50.83 -68.10
N GLY A 8 30.85 -49.75 -67.52
CA GLY A 8 29.53 -49.47 -66.95
C GLY A 8 29.50 -48.05 -66.36
N SER A 9 28.31 -47.44 -66.40
CA SER A 9 27.76 -46.32 -65.61
C SER A 9 28.46 -44.95 -65.51
N LEU A 10 27.71 -43.94 -65.98
CA LEU A 10 27.73 -42.53 -65.58
C LEU A 10 27.92 -42.33 -64.08
N LEU A 11 28.87 -41.47 -63.70
CA LEU A 11 28.88 -40.80 -62.41
C LEU A 11 28.74 -39.30 -62.64
N LEU A 12 27.54 -38.80 -62.33
CA LEU A 12 27.21 -37.40 -62.15
C LEU A 12 28.09 -36.88 -61.01
N ALA A 13 29.03 -35.97 -61.29
CA ALA A 13 29.82 -35.31 -60.25
C ALA A 13 28.91 -34.35 -59.48
N VAL A 14 28.40 -34.80 -58.33
CA VAL A 14 27.78 -33.94 -57.33
C VAL A 14 28.89 -33.11 -56.69
N LEU A 15 28.90 -31.81 -56.95
CA LEU A 15 29.68 -30.84 -56.17
C LEU A 15 29.12 -30.80 -54.75
N LEU A 16 29.69 -31.61 -53.85
CA LEU A 16 29.56 -31.44 -52.41
C LEU A 16 30.42 -30.22 -52.03
N SER A 17 29.81 -29.03 -52.05
CA SER A 17 30.28 -27.94 -51.21
C SER A 17 30.08 -28.37 -49.77
N SER A 18 31.18 -28.64 -49.07
CA SER A 18 31.20 -28.80 -47.62
C SER A 18 30.73 -27.50 -46.99
N VAL A 19 29.42 -27.41 -46.70
CA VAL A 19 28.90 -26.48 -45.73
C VAL A 19 29.47 -26.95 -44.40
N GLY A 20 30.61 -26.37 -44.01
CA GLY A 20 31.13 -26.50 -42.67
C GLY A 20 30.00 -26.09 -41.73
N ALA A 21 29.55 -27.04 -40.92
CA ALA A 21 28.66 -26.77 -39.81
C ALA A 21 29.40 -25.81 -38.87
N GLN A 22 29.23 -24.52 -39.09
CA GLN A 22 29.34 -23.55 -38.03
C GLN A 22 28.25 -23.94 -37.04
N HIS A 23 28.65 -24.62 -35.97
CA HIS A 23 27.85 -24.71 -34.76
C HIS A 23 27.68 -23.29 -34.22
N VAL A 24 26.70 -22.58 -34.78
CA VAL A 24 26.12 -21.39 -34.17
C VAL A 24 25.42 -21.91 -32.92
N LEU A 25 26.05 -21.68 -31.76
CA LEU A 25 25.38 -21.83 -30.48
C LEU A 25 24.12 -20.95 -30.54
N PRO A 26 22.94 -21.45 -30.12
CA PRO A 26 21.72 -20.67 -30.22
C PRO A 26 21.83 -19.38 -29.39
N ASP A 27 21.49 -18.25 -30.02
CA ASP A 27 21.38 -16.89 -29.45
C ASP A 27 20.27 -16.80 -28.38
N THR A 28 20.35 -17.58 -27.30
CA THR A 28 19.24 -17.67 -26.32
C THR A 28 19.67 -17.55 -24.87
N VAL A 29 20.60 -16.64 -24.56
CA VAL A 29 20.78 -16.09 -23.21
C VAL A 29 20.98 -14.57 -23.26
N SER A 30 20.21 -13.84 -24.06
CA SER A 30 20.49 -12.41 -24.29
C SER A 30 19.96 -11.44 -23.21
N PHE A 31 19.37 -11.90 -22.09
CA PHE A 31 18.87 -11.00 -21.02
C PHE A 31 18.88 -11.57 -19.59
N CYS A 32 19.48 -12.76 -19.36
CA CYS A 32 19.24 -13.52 -18.13
C CYS A 32 19.66 -12.79 -16.85
N CYS A 33 20.76 -12.06 -16.87
CA CYS A 33 21.41 -11.73 -15.62
C CYS A 33 22.13 -10.38 -15.74
N GLU A 34 21.50 -9.32 -15.23
CA GLU A 34 22.11 -8.00 -15.11
C GLU A 34 22.62 -7.85 -13.69
N GLY A 35 23.94 -7.79 -13.53
CA GLY A 35 24.58 -7.68 -12.22
C GLY A 35 26.08 -7.44 -12.34
N ASP A 36 26.69 -7.04 -11.23
CA ASP A 36 28.12 -6.74 -11.18
C ASP A 36 28.83 -7.83 -10.35
N VAL A 37 29.80 -8.51 -10.97
CA VAL A 37 30.50 -9.66 -10.37
C VAL A 37 31.99 -9.37 -10.24
N LEU A 38 32.46 -9.20 -9.01
CA LEU A 38 33.87 -8.98 -8.70
C LEU A 38 34.53 -10.30 -8.30
N PHE A 39 35.57 -10.69 -9.03
CA PHE A 39 36.43 -11.80 -8.65
C PHE A 39 37.58 -11.30 -7.79
N LEU A 40 37.65 -11.82 -6.57
CA LEU A 40 38.78 -11.63 -5.67
C LEU A 40 39.70 -12.84 -5.82
N LEU A 41 40.78 -12.68 -6.58
CA LEU A 41 41.69 -13.76 -6.95
C LEU A 41 42.93 -13.74 -6.07
N ASP A 42 43.19 -14.82 -5.35
CA ASP A 42 44.40 -14.96 -4.57
C ASP A 42 45.62 -15.13 -5.49
N SER A 43 46.54 -14.17 -5.40
CA SER A 43 47.78 -14.13 -6.17
C SER A 43 49.02 -14.14 -5.28
N SER A 44 48.84 -14.38 -3.99
CA SER A 44 49.89 -14.36 -2.97
C SER A 44 50.95 -15.44 -3.21
N GLY A 45 52.02 -15.40 -2.42
CA GLY A 45 53.17 -16.30 -2.52
C GLY A 45 52.91 -17.72 -2.04
N SER A 46 51.82 -17.99 -1.31
CA SER A 46 51.40 -19.35 -0.94
C SER A 46 50.78 -20.10 -2.11
N VAL A 47 50.15 -19.37 -3.04
CA VAL A 47 49.59 -19.92 -4.27
C VAL A 47 50.72 -20.21 -5.26
N SER A 48 50.86 -21.46 -5.69
CA SER A 48 51.83 -21.81 -6.74
C SER A 48 51.45 -21.19 -8.09
N SER A 49 52.42 -20.96 -8.97
CA SER A 49 52.13 -20.46 -10.32
C SER A 49 51.28 -21.43 -11.15
N TYR A 50 51.31 -22.73 -10.83
CA TYR A 50 50.40 -23.72 -11.38
C TYR A 50 48.96 -23.48 -10.92
N GLU A 51 48.72 -23.36 -9.62
CA GLU A 51 47.39 -23.09 -9.06
C GLU A 51 46.81 -21.78 -9.58
N PHE A 52 47.62 -20.73 -9.62
CA PHE A 52 47.20 -19.44 -10.17
C PHE A 52 46.75 -19.55 -11.64
N SER A 53 47.53 -20.26 -12.47
CA SER A 53 47.18 -20.48 -13.88
C SER A 53 45.90 -21.32 -14.03
N ARG A 54 45.69 -22.31 -13.15
CA ARG A 54 44.46 -23.12 -13.12
C ARG A 54 43.25 -22.29 -12.71
N MET A 55 43.38 -21.41 -11.70
CA MET A 55 42.31 -20.48 -11.30
C MET A 55 41.94 -19.52 -12.43
N LEU A 56 42.90 -18.92 -13.15
CA LEU A 56 42.60 -18.07 -14.30
C LEU A 56 41.90 -18.83 -15.45
N THR A 57 42.33 -20.06 -15.72
CA THR A 57 41.70 -20.93 -16.73
C THR A 57 40.25 -21.22 -16.34
N PHE A 58 40.02 -21.56 -15.07
CA PHE A 58 38.69 -21.77 -14.49
C PHE A 58 37.81 -20.53 -14.61
N LEU A 59 38.31 -19.33 -14.26
CA LEU A 59 37.57 -18.08 -14.43
C LEU A 59 37.19 -17.83 -15.89
N SER A 60 38.11 -18.10 -16.82
CA SER A 60 37.85 -18.01 -18.26
C SER A 60 36.69 -18.92 -18.70
N GLU A 61 36.65 -20.17 -18.23
CA GLU A 61 35.57 -21.13 -18.53
C GLU A 61 34.25 -20.79 -17.84
N LEU A 62 34.30 -20.37 -16.57
CA LEU A 62 33.16 -19.93 -15.78
C LEU A 62 32.44 -18.78 -16.49
N LEU A 63 33.21 -17.80 -16.96
CA LEU A 63 32.71 -16.54 -17.52
C LEU A 63 32.27 -16.62 -18.99
N ARG A 64 32.70 -17.65 -19.73
CA ARG A 64 32.43 -17.78 -21.18
C ARG A 64 30.96 -17.66 -21.60
N PRO A 65 29.98 -18.21 -20.86
CA PRO A 65 28.59 -18.14 -21.25
C PRO A 65 27.85 -16.87 -20.83
N PHE A 66 28.51 -15.95 -20.10
CA PHE A 66 27.86 -14.70 -19.71
C PHE A 66 27.89 -13.68 -20.85
N SER A 67 26.73 -13.08 -21.12
CA SER A 67 26.64 -11.88 -21.94
C SER A 67 27.15 -10.68 -21.13
N LEU A 68 28.02 -9.86 -21.75
CA LEU A 68 28.72 -8.77 -21.10
C LEU A 68 28.29 -7.43 -21.72
N GLY A 69 27.95 -6.47 -20.87
CA GLY A 69 27.56 -5.16 -21.38
C GLY A 69 26.97 -4.20 -20.35
N PRO A 70 26.66 -2.96 -20.77
CA PRO A 70 26.16 -1.93 -19.87
C PRO A 70 24.85 -2.28 -19.15
N ALA A 71 24.00 -3.09 -19.78
CA ALA A 71 22.72 -3.59 -19.27
C ALA A 71 22.72 -5.12 -19.04
N GLU A 72 23.91 -5.74 -18.99
CA GLU A 72 24.09 -7.19 -18.78
C GLU A 72 25.01 -7.43 -17.59
N VAL A 73 25.76 -8.54 -17.55
CA VAL A 73 26.78 -8.76 -16.52
C VAL A 73 27.97 -7.84 -16.76
N ARG A 74 28.48 -7.25 -15.69
CA ARG A 74 29.78 -6.57 -15.68
C ARG A 74 30.74 -7.30 -14.75
N VAL A 75 31.99 -7.47 -15.17
CA VAL A 75 32.98 -8.27 -14.44
C VAL A 75 34.16 -7.40 -14.02
N GLY A 76 34.58 -7.54 -12.77
CA GLY A 76 35.82 -6.98 -12.26
C GLY A 76 36.76 -8.07 -11.75
N LEU A 77 38.06 -7.81 -11.75
CA LEU A 77 39.08 -8.71 -11.20
C LEU A 77 40.02 -7.93 -10.29
N LEU A 78 40.13 -8.36 -9.04
CA LEU A 78 41.03 -7.80 -8.05
C LEU A 78 41.93 -8.92 -7.51
N GLN A 79 43.24 -8.71 -7.58
CA GLN A 79 44.24 -9.64 -7.08
C GLN A 79 44.58 -9.36 -5.61
N VAL A 80 44.60 -10.41 -4.79
CA VAL A 80 45.09 -10.38 -3.40
C VAL A 80 46.59 -10.65 -3.41
N SER A 81 47.36 -9.76 -2.78
CA SER A 81 48.81 -9.84 -2.61
C SER A 81 49.22 -8.92 -1.44
N THR A 82 50.52 -8.64 -1.25
CA THR A 82 50.99 -7.70 -0.21
C THR A 82 50.30 -6.34 -0.35
N VAL A 83 50.19 -5.85 -1.60
CA VAL A 83 49.48 -4.63 -1.97
C VAL A 83 48.41 -5.01 -2.99
N PRO A 84 47.14 -5.14 -2.58
CA PRO A 84 46.06 -5.57 -3.45
C PRO A 84 45.96 -4.71 -4.72
N HIS A 85 45.74 -5.35 -5.87
CA HIS A 85 45.75 -4.70 -7.17
C HIS A 85 44.44 -4.94 -7.91
N LEU A 86 43.81 -3.86 -8.39
CA LEU A 86 42.64 -3.95 -9.27
C LEU A 86 43.13 -4.10 -10.71
N GLU A 87 43.05 -5.31 -11.27
CA GLU A 87 43.44 -5.56 -12.67
C GLU A 87 42.52 -4.81 -13.63
N PHE A 88 41.20 -4.94 -13.39
CA PHE A 88 40.19 -4.21 -14.13
C PHE A 88 38.89 -4.10 -13.34
N GLY A 89 38.20 -2.97 -13.51
CA GLY A 89 36.87 -2.70 -12.95
C GLY A 89 35.72 -3.11 -13.90
N PHE A 90 34.49 -2.88 -13.46
CA PHE A 90 33.27 -3.34 -14.14
C PHE A 90 33.06 -2.80 -15.57
N GLU A 91 33.66 -1.67 -15.92
CA GLU A 91 33.47 -1.02 -17.23
C GLU A 91 34.56 -1.33 -18.24
N ALA A 92 35.61 -2.05 -17.83
CA ALA A 92 36.79 -2.27 -18.67
C ALA A 92 36.52 -3.21 -19.87
N HIS A 93 35.62 -4.18 -19.68
CA HIS A 93 35.38 -5.24 -20.67
C HIS A 93 33.89 -5.48 -20.88
N SER A 94 33.40 -5.12 -22.07
CA SER A 94 32.02 -5.33 -22.52
C SER A 94 31.90 -6.39 -23.62
N THR A 95 32.97 -7.12 -23.92
CA THR A 95 32.95 -8.19 -24.94
C THR A 95 33.71 -9.41 -24.44
N GLN A 96 33.25 -10.60 -24.85
CA GLN A 96 33.89 -11.85 -24.47
C GLN A 96 35.35 -11.91 -24.90
N GLN A 97 35.67 -11.42 -26.11
CA GLN A 97 37.04 -11.37 -26.60
C GLN A 97 37.95 -10.54 -25.66
N SER A 98 37.55 -9.30 -25.35
CA SER A 98 38.36 -8.41 -24.50
C SER A 98 38.58 -8.96 -23.08
N LEU A 99 37.54 -9.56 -22.48
CA LEU A 99 37.64 -10.15 -21.15
C LEU A 99 38.57 -11.37 -21.15
N GLN A 100 38.47 -12.24 -22.14
CA GLN A 100 39.29 -13.45 -22.23
C GLN A 100 40.76 -13.11 -22.50
N GLU A 101 41.04 -12.09 -23.31
CA GLU A 101 42.39 -11.55 -23.51
C GLU A 101 42.96 -10.96 -22.21
N ALA A 102 42.16 -10.19 -21.46
CA ALA A 102 42.58 -9.64 -20.18
C ALA A 102 42.93 -10.74 -19.16
N LEU A 103 42.05 -11.73 -18.97
CA LEU A 103 42.27 -12.87 -18.08
C LEU A 103 43.52 -13.67 -18.44
N ARG A 104 43.77 -13.88 -19.75
CA ARG A 104 44.96 -14.59 -20.24
C ARG A 104 46.26 -13.82 -19.96
N ASN A 105 46.21 -12.49 -19.94
CA ASN A 105 47.37 -11.63 -19.76
C ASN A 105 47.65 -11.26 -18.30
N THR A 106 46.72 -11.55 -17.38
CA THR A 106 46.89 -11.32 -15.94
C THR A 106 48.10 -12.09 -15.41
N ARG A 107 48.97 -11.40 -14.67
CA ARG A 107 50.18 -11.99 -14.05
C ARG A 107 50.04 -12.07 -12.55
N GLN A 108 50.50 -13.18 -11.98
CA GLN A 108 50.56 -13.37 -10.53
C GLN A 108 51.49 -12.35 -9.88
N LEU A 109 51.04 -11.69 -8.81
CA LEU A 109 51.82 -10.66 -8.10
C LEU A 109 52.80 -11.25 -7.07
N LYS A 110 52.43 -12.37 -6.42
CA LYS A 110 53.13 -12.98 -5.29
C LYS A 110 53.18 -12.05 -4.06
N GLY A 111 53.91 -12.46 -3.02
CA GLY A 111 54.03 -11.72 -1.76
C GLY A 111 53.09 -12.22 -0.67
N ASP A 112 52.88 -11.41 0.36
CA ASP A 112 52.02 -11.73 1.51
C ASP A 112 50.54 -11.72 1.13
N THR A 113 49.71 -12.37 1.94
CA THR A 113 48.26 -12.44 1.73
C THR A 113 47.55 -11.33 2.50
N ASN A 114 47.15 -10.24 1.83
CA ASN A 114 46.41 -9.13 2.47
C ASN A 114 44.95 -9.05 2.02
N THR A 115 44.17 -10.10 2.31
CA THR A 115 42.75 -10.18 1.90
C THR A 115 41.90 -9.10 2.57
N ALA A 116 42.18 -8.75 3.83
CA ALA A 116 41.42 -7.71 4.54
C ALA A 116 41.51 -6.35 3.84
N GLU A 117 42.70 -5.93 3.38
CA GLU A 117 42.82 -4.69 2.61
C GLU A 117 42.23 -4.82 1.21
N ALA A 118 42.34 -5.99 0.57
CA ALA A 118 41.74 -6.25 -0.73
C ALA A 118 40.20 -6.08 -0.69
N LEU A 119 39.56 -6.53 0.39
CA LEU A 119 38.13 -6.35 0.62
C LEU A 119 37.76 -4.87 0.86
N ARG A 120 38.57 -4.13 1.63
CA ARG A 120 38.36 -2.68 1.82
C ARG A 120 38.55 -1.88 0.54
N LEU A 121 39.51 -2.26 -0.29
CA LEU A 121 39.71 -1.67 -1.62
C LEU A 121 38.52 -2.00 -2.53
N SER A 122 38.07 -3.26 -2.53
CA SER A 122 36.88 -3.71 -3.26
C SER A 122 35.65 -2.88 -2.88
N HIS A 123 35.37 -2.76 -1.58
CA HIS A 123 34.22 -2.02 -1.04
C HIS A 123 34.24 -0.55 -1.45
N ARG A 124 35.34 0.17 -1.20
CA ARG A 124 35.42 1.62 -1.41
C ARG A 124 35.48 2.04 -2.88
N ARG A 125 36.09 1.22 -3.74
CA ARG A 125 36.40 1.60 -5.14
C ARG A 125 35.51 0.92 -6.17
N VAL A 126 35.32 -0.40 -6.07
CA VAL A 126 34.70 -1.19 -7.13
C VAL A 126 33.24 -1.47 -6.83
N LEU A 127 32.91 -1.82 -5.60
CA LEU A 127 31.56 -2.20 -5.21
C LEU A 127 30.70 -1.01 -4.77
N ASN A 128 31.28 0.18 -4.62
CA ASN A 128 30.57 1.39 -4.24
C ASN A 128 29.64 1.88 -5.39
N PRO A 129 28.31 1.87 -5.22
CA PRO A 129 27.40 2.23 -6.30
C PRO A 129 27.52 3.70 -6.72
N GLY A 130 27.63 3.95 -8.03
CA GLY A 130 27.68 5.30 -8.59
C GLY A 130 29.03 6.02 -8.47
N ALA A 131 30.05 5.38 -7.88
CA ALA A 131 31.42 5.88 -7.94
C ALA A 131 31.98 5.74 -9.37
N PRO A 132 32.90 6.62 -9.82
CA PRO A 132 33.56 6.47 -11.12
C PRO A 132 34.27 5.10 -11.25
N GLY A 133 33.84 4.29 -12.22
CA GLY A 133 34.33 2.92 -12.42
C GLY A 133 33.88 1.90 -11.35
N GLY A 134 32.96 2.29 -10.47
CA GLY A 134 32.35 1.46 -9.44
C GLY A 134 31.08 0.73 -9.92
N ALA A 135 30.36 0.14 -8.98
CA ALA A 135 29.18 -0.66 -9.28
C ALA A 135 28.00 0.20 -9.76
N ARG A 136 27.10 -0.41 -10.52
CA ARG A 136 25.85 0.22 -10.95
C ARG A 136 24.88 0.35 -9.76
N PRO A 137 24.16 1.47 -9.65
CA PRO A 137 23.11 1.61 -8.66
C PRO A 137 21.93 0.68 -8.98
N GLY A 138 21.41 0.00 -7.96
CA GLY A 138 20.19 -0.81 -8.05
C GLY A 138 20.31 -2.14 -8.80
N VAL A 139 21.53 -2.60 -9.12
CA VAL A 139 21.77 -3.96 -9.61
C VAL A 139 22.39 -4.84 -8.52
N PRO A 140 22.17 -6.16 -8.56
CA PRO A 140 22.82 -7.10 -7.65
C PRO A 140 24.34 -7.09 -7.81
N ARG A 141 25.04 -7.17 -6.68
CA ARG A 141 26.50 -7.21 -6.61
C ARG A 141 26.94 -8.51 -5.97
N VAL A 142 27.89 -9.18 -6.61
CA VAL A 142 28.42 -10.47 -6.16
C VAL A 142 29.94 -10.40 -6.09
N VAL A 143 30.51 -10.88 -4.99
CA VAL A 143 31.95 -11.14 -4.85
C VAL A 143 32.18 -12.65 -4.88
N VAL A 144 33.09 -13.09 -5.74
CA VAL A 144 33.54 -14.48 -5.80
C VAL A 144 35.00 -14.51 -5.37
N TRP A 145 35.28 -15.10 -4.21
CA TRP A 145 36.63 -15.17 -3.66
C TRP A 145 37.27 -16.54 -3.96
N LEU A 146 38.35 -16.54 -4.74
CA LEU A 146 39.13 -17.73 -5.09
C LEU A 146 40.45 -17.68 -4.30
N THR A 147 40.75 -18.71 -3.51
CA THR A 147 41.93 -18.75 -2.64
C THR A 147 42.41 -20.17 -2.35
N ASP A 148 43.69 -20.34 -2.03
CA ASP A 148 44.23 -21.56 -1.42
C ASP A 148 43.84 -21.68 0.06
N GLY A 149 43.40 -20.56 0.67
CA GLY A 149 42.90 -20.45 2.02
C GLY A 149 43.95 -20.19 3.09
N VAL A 150 45.19 -19.88 2.72
CA VAL A 150 46.27 -19.66 3.68
C VAL A 150 46.20 -18.24 4.24
N GLN A 151 46.03 -18.14 5.58
CA GLN A 151 46.14 -16.91 6.37
C GLN A 151 45.44 -15.66 5.78
N PRO A 152 44.11 -15.68 5.58
CA PRO A 152 43.40 -14.55 4.97
C PRO A 152 43.37 -13.27 5.83
N GLY A 153 43.82 -13.34 7.08
CA GLY A 153 43.75 -12.23 8.04
C GLY A 153 42.34 -11.95 8.55
N ALA A 154 42.13 -10.76 9.11
CA ALA A 154 40.89 -10.35 9.75
C ALA A 154 39.82 -9.90 8.73
N VAL A 155 39.20 -10.86 8.04
CA VAL A 155 38.21 -10.58 6.99
C VAL A 155 36.75 -10.53 7.48
N GLU A 156 36.45 -10.95 8.71
CA GLU A 156 35.06 -10.95 9.24
C GLU A 156 34.42 -9.55 9.19
N GLY A 157 35.16 -8.51 9.61
CA GLY A 157 34.69 -7.11 9.62
C GLY A 157 34.38 -6.57 8.22
N PRO A 158 35.36 -6.51 7.29
CA PRO A 158 35.13 -6.06 5.92
C PRO A 158 34.04 -6.85 5.18
N MET A 159 33.93 -8.16 5.43
CA MET A 159 32.86 -8.98 4.85
C MET A 159 31.48 -8.64 5.44
N ALA A 160 31.40 -8.29 6.72
CA ALA A 160 30.16 -7.83 7.32
C ALA A 160 29.67 -6.51 6.72
N GLU A 161 30.58 -5.56 6.47
CA GLU A 161 30.28 -4.29 5.78
C GLU A 161 29.75 -4.54 4.37
N LEU A 162 30.41 -5.42 3.60
CA LEU A 162 29.94 -5.80 2.27
C LEU A 162 28.53 -6.40 2.28
N ARG A 163 28.23 -7.28 3.23
CA ARG A 163 26.90 -7.88 3.37
C ARG A 163 25.85 -6.87 3.82
N GLN A 164 26.20 -5.93 4.71
CA GLN A 164 25.30 -4.84 5.12
C GLN A 164 24.90 -3.97 3.92
N ASP A 165 25.83 -3.75 2.99
CA ASP A 165 25.56 -3.05 1.74
C ASP A 165 24.81 -3.92 0.72
N GLY A 166 24.47 -5.17 1.02
CA GLY A 166 23.72 -6.04 0.12
C GLY A 166 24.57 -6.70 -0.97
N VAL A 167 25.89 -6.80 -0.78
CA VAL A 167 26.79 -7.58 -1.65
C VAL A 167 26.72 -9.05 -1.23
N ALA A 168 26.46 -9.94 -2.19
CA ALA A 168 26.52 -11.38 -1.98
C ALA A 168 27.96 -11.90 -2.11
N VAL A 169 28.34 -12.89 -1.30
CA VAL A 169 29.71 -13.42 -1.25
C VAL A 169 29.67 -14.93 -1.47
N LEU A 170 30.40 -15.42 -2.48
CA LEU A 170 30.74 -16.82 -2.68
C LEU A 170 32.24 -17.01 -2.46
N ALA A 171 32.64 -18.21 -2.02
CA ALA A 171 34.04 -18.56 -1.87
C ALA A 171 34.35 -19.92 -2.49
N VAL A 172 35.48 -20.00 -3.18
CA VAL A 172 36.07 -21.21 -3.75
C VAL A 172 37.45 -21.38 -3.11
N SER A 173 37.64 -22.49 -2.42
CA SER A 173 38.88 -22.86 -1.76
C SER A 173 39.52 -24.06 -2.46
N THR A 174 40.77 -23.92 -2.89
CA THR A 174 41.53 -25.01 -3.55
C THR A 174 42.48 -25.77 -2.63
N GLY A 175 42.62 -25.33 -1.37
CA GLY A 175 43.49 -25.95 -0.37
C GLY A 175 42.78 -26.36 0.92
N HIS A 176 43.57 -26.75 1.92
CA HIS A 176 43.13 -27.13 3.27
C HIS A 176 42.76 -25.89 4.11
N SER A 177 41.80 -25.11 3.60
CA SER A 177 41.44 -23.83 4.19
C SER A 177 40.57 -23.95 5.44
N ASN A 178 40.44 -22.84 6.15
CA ASN A 178 39.65 -22.74 7.36
C ASN A 178 38.15 -22.68 7.05
N TYR A 179 37.51 -23.83 6.83
CA TYR A 179 36.06 -23.99 6.64
C TYR A 179 35.24 -23.22 7.69
N GLN A 180 35.69 -23.24 8.95
CA GLN A 180 35.02 -22.57 10.06
C GLN A 180 35.00 -21.05 9.90
N MET A 181 35.99 -20.48 9.22
CA MET A 181 36.07 -19.07 8.91
C MET A 181 35.30 -18.73 7.63
N LEU A 182 35.50 -19.47 6.54
CA LEU A 182 34.83 -19.19 5.27
C LEU A 182 33.31 -19.30 5.37
N ARG A 183 32.78 -20.27 6.14
CA ARG A 183 31.33 -20.41 6.35
C ARG A 183 30.68 -19.19 7.01
N LYS A 184 31.43 -18.39 7.76
CA LYS A 184 30.92 -17.17 8.44
C LYS A 184 30.82 -15.98 7.50
N VAL A 185 31.59 -15.99 6.40
CA VAL A 185 31.71 -14.82 5.52
C VAL A 185 30.90 -14.93 4.24
N VAL A 186 30.65 -16.14 3.75
CA VAL A 186 29.80 -16.38 2.58
C VAL A 186 28.34 -16.05 2.87
N THR A 187 27.59 -15.67 1.83
CA THR A 187 26.15 -15.47 1.91
C THR A 187 25.45 -16.81 2.15
N PRO A 188 24.45 -16.92 3.05
CA PRO A 188 23.65 -18.14 3.18
C PRO A 188 22.82 -18.47 1.92
N PRO A 189 22.51 -19.75 1.64
CA PRO A 189 22.91 -20.93 2.39
C PRO A 189 24.34 -21.39 2.05
N THR A 190 25.11 -21.77 3.08
CA THR A 190 26.55 -22.01 2.96
C THR A 190 26.90 -23.13 1.97
N ASP A 191 26.12 -24.22 1.95
CA ASP A 191 26.30 -25.39 1.09
C ASP A 191 26.17 -25.06 -0.41
N ALA A 192 25.48 -23.96 -0.76
CA ALA A 192 25.34 -23.51 -2.13
C ALA A 192 26.39 -22.46 -2.54
N HIS A 193 27.09 -21.82 -1.59
CA HIS A 193 27.95 -20.66 -1.86
C HIS A 193 29.41 -20.82 -1.40
N LEU A 194 29.74 -21.96 -0.78
CA LEU A 194 31.08 -22.29 -0.34
C LEU A 194 31.54 -23.61 -0.97
N TYR A 195 32.60 -23.53 -1.77
CA TYR A 195 33.13 -24.67 -2.53
C TYR A 195 34.52 -25.02 -2.04
N PHE A 196 34.75 -26.31 -1.81
CA PHE A 196 36.05 -26.91 -1.52
C PHE A 196 36.32 -27.95 -2.60
N VAL A 197 37.40 -27.77 -3.34
CA VAL A 197 37.73 -28.62 -4.48
C VAL A 197 39.25 -28.66 -4.63
N ASP A 198 39.80 -29.78 -5.08
CA ASP A 198 41.20 -29.80 -5.48
C ASP A 198 41.42 -28.85 -6.68
N ILE A 199 42.58 -28.22 -6.78
CA ILE A 199 42.89 -27.33 -7.90
C ILE A 199 42.82 -28.05 -9.27
N ASP A 200 43.17 -29.33 -9.30
CA ASP A 200 43.12 -30.13 -10.53
C ASP A 200 41.67 -30.36 -10.97
N ASP A 201 40.77 -30.50 -10.00
CA ASP A 201 39.35 -30.78 -10.16
C ASP A 201 38.44 -29.54 -10.11
N ILE A 202 39.00 -28.33 -10.06
CA ILE A 202 38.24 -27.07 -9.92
C ILE A 202 37.16 -26.90 -11.02
N SER A 203 37.33 -27.51 -12.19
CA SER A 203 36.34 -27.48 -13.27
C SER A 203 35.02 -28.19 -12.93
N ILE A 204 35.00 -29.10 -11.93
CA ILE A 204 33.79 -29.81 -11.49
C ILE A 204 32.73 -28.82 -10.97
N ILE A 205 33.16 -27.73 -10.33
CA ILE A 205 32.25 -26.73 -9.74
C ILE A 205 31.83 -25.63 -10.73
N THR A 206 32.35 -25.61 -11.96
CA THR A 206 32.11 -24.52 -12.93
C THR A 206 30.62 -24.28 -13.15
N LYS A 207 29.82 -25.33 -13.34
CA LYS A 207 28.38 -25.20 -13.57
C LYS A 207 27.65 -24.75 -12.31
N SER A 208 27.91 -25.39 -11.17
CA SER A 208 27.21 -25.08 -9.92
C SER A 208 27.52 -23.67 -9.42
N LEU A 209 28.78 -23.21 -9.54
CA LEU A 209 29.17 -21.85 -9.21
C LEU A 209 28.52 -20.83 -10.15
N ARG A 210 28.48 -21.11 -11.46
CA ARG A 210 27.78 -20.26 -12.42
C ARG A 210 26.31 -20.12 -12.07
N ASP A 211 25.64 -21.23 -11.80
CA ASP A 211 24.23 -21.26 -11.41
C ASP A 211 24.01 -20.45 -10.12
N ALA A 212 24.91 -20.56 -9.14
CA ALA A 212 24.82 -19.78 -7.90
C ALA A 212 24.98 -18.27 -8.13
N ILE A 213 25.92 -17.85 -8.98
CA ILE A 213 26.09 -16.44 -9.37
C ILE A 213 24.81 -15.93 -10.05
N ILE A 214 24.27 -16.70 -11.00
CA ILE A 214 23.04 -16.36 -11.72
C ILE A 214 21.87 -16.22 -10.74
N GLU A 215 21.72 -17.14 -9.81
CA GLU A 215 20.65 -17.09 -8.81
C GLU A 215 20.76 -15.87 -7.91
N LEU A 216 21.96 -15.50 -7.46
CA LEU A 216 22.17 -14.29 -6.66
C LEU A 216 21.88 -13.02 -7.44
N ILE A 217 22.23 -12.97 -8.73
CA ILE A 217 21.90 -11.86 -9.63
C ILE A 217 20.39 -11.83 -9.96
N ARG A 218 19.69 -12.96 -9.89
CA ARG A 218 18.24 -13.02 -10.12
C ARG A 218 17.41 -12.75 -8.87
N ALA A 219 17.94 -13.03 -7.68
CA ALA A 219 17.21 -13.01 -6.41
C ALA A 219 16.55 -11.66 -6.08
N GLN A 220 17.13 -10.53 -6.53
CA GLN A 220 16.60 -9.19 -6.28
C GLN A 220 15.71 -8.66 -7.42
N ARG A 221 15.40 -9.49 -8.44
CA ARG A 221 14.59 -9.07 -9.59
C ARG A 221 13.10 -8.97 -9.27
N LEU A 222 12.56 -9.76 -8.34
CA LEU A 222 11.13 -9.71 -7.99
C LEU A 222 10.89 -8.74 -6.84
N GLN A 223 10.23 -7.62 -7.14
CA GLN A 223 9.85 -6.59 -6.18
C GLN A 223 8.33 -6.53 -6.05
N VAL A 224 7.86 -6.08 -4.88
CA VAL A 224 6.45 -5.76 -4.64
C VAL A 224 6.34 -4.26 -4.47
N ARG A 225 5.45 -3.63 -5.23
CA ARG A 225 5.14 -2.20 -5.19
C ARG A 225 3.63 -2.00 -5.04
N ASP A 226 3.23 -0.76 -4.76
CA ASP A 226 1.84 -0.32 -4.72
C ASP A 226 0.93 -1.26 -3.90
N VAL A 227 1.41 -1.65 -2.72
CA VAL A 227 0.65 -2.50 -1.80
C VAL A 227 -0.49 -1.67 -1.21
N THR A 228 -1.70 -2.20 -1.29
CA THR A 228 -2.91 -1.63 -0.68
C THR A 228 -3.49 -2.63 0.32
N SER A 229 -4.71 -2.37 0.80
CA SER A 229 -5.45 -3.34 1.62
C SER A 229 -5.94 -4.55 0.82
N HIS A 230 -6.12 -4.42 -0.50
CA HIS A 230 -6.74 -5.46 -1.34
C HIS A 230 -5.96 -5.76 -2.62
N SER A 231 -4.82 -5.10 -2.83
CA SER A 231 -4.01 -5.31 -4.02
C SER A 231 -2.52 -5.14 -3.73
N ALA A 232 -1.70 -5.66 -4.63
CA ALA A 232 -0.26 -5.40 -4.67
C ALA A 232 0.21 -5.57 -6.12
N MET A 233 1.26 -4.86 -6.53
CA MET A 233 1.85 -5.03 -7.85
C MET A 233 3.19 -5.74 -7.73
N LEU A 234 3.31 -6.91 -8.34
CA LEU A 234 4.59 -7.55 -8.57
C LEU A 234 5.28 -6.90 -9.77
N GLN A 235 6.57 -6.65 -9.64
CA GLN A 235 7.40 -6.11 -10.71
C GLN A 235 8.70 -6.91 -10.80
N TRP A 236 9.10 -7.29 -12.02
CA TRP A 236 10.36 -7.97 -12.28
C TRP A 236 10.93 -7.60 -13.64
N ARG A 237 12.24 -7.80 -13.80
CA ARG A 237 12.87 -7.70 -15.12
C ARG A 237 12.67 -9.03 -15.86
N PRO A 238 12.15 -9.07 -17.10
CA PRO A 238 11.99 -10.31 -17.87
C PRO A 238 13.34 -10.97 -18.19
N ILE A 239 13.39 -12.29 -18.07
CA ILE A 239 14.49 -13.18 -18.50
C ILE A 239 14.08 -14.09 -19.66
N LEU A 240 12.79 -14.12 -19.96
CA LEU A 240 12.21 -14.82 -21.10
C LEU A 240 11.83 -13.78 -22.15
N SER A 241 11.52 -14.26 -23.33
CA SER A 241 10.82 -13.54 -24.39
C SER A 241 9.52 -14.26 -24.67
N ALA A 242 8.58 -13.59 -25.35
CA ALA A 242 7.31 -14.21 -25.74
C ALA A 242 7.48 -15.52 -26.55
N SER A 243 8.61 -15.68 -27.25
CA SER A 243 8.93 -16.88 -28.03
C SER A 243 9.69 -17.96 -27.26
N THR A 244 10.32 -17.65 -26.12
CA THR A 244 11.18 -18.59 -25.38
C THR A 244 10.53 -19.16 -24.12
N GLY A 245 9.40 -18.59 -23.69
CA GLY A 245 8.66 -19.13 -22.55
C GLY A 245 7.57 -18.22 -22.00
N PHE A 246 7.10 -18.56 -20.80
CA PHE A 246 6.06 -17.84 -20.07
C PHE A 246 6.34 -17.86 -18.56
N TYR A 247 5.62 -17.05 -17.79
CA TYR A 247 5.70 -17.03 -16.33
C TYR A 247 4.40 -17.54 -15.70
N ASP A 248 4.51 -18.45 -14.74
CA ASP A 248 3.43 -18.76 -13.81
C ASP A 248 3.66 -17.99 -12.51
N VAL A 249 2.72 -17.12 -12.13
CA VAL A 249 2.71 -16.48 -10.81
C VAL A 249 1.75 -17.25 -9.92
N GLN A 250 2.22 -17.67 -8.76
CA GLN A 250 1.42 -18.30 -7.71
C GLN A 250 1.48 -17.47 -6.44
N TYR A 251 0.34 -17.18 -5.80
CA TYR A 251 0.34 -16.41 -4.57
C TYR A 251 -0.75 -16.86 -3.59
N GLY A 252 -0.49 -16.73 -2.29
CA GLY A 252 -1.44 -17.10 -1.25
C GLY A 252 -1.02 -16.62 0.15
N PRO A 253 -1.93 -16.66 1.13
CA PRO A 253 -1.66 -16.21 2.49
C PRO A 253 -0.62 -17.12 3.18
N VAL A 254 0.26 -16.52 3.98
CA VAL A 254 1.24 -17.22 4.81
C VAL A 254 0.64 -17.49 6.18
N TRP A 255 0.34 -18.76 6.45
CA TRP A 255 -0.25 -19.19 7.72
C TRP A 255 0.80 -19.25 8.83
N THR A 256 0.49 -18.68 9.99
CA THR A 256 1.21 -18.94 11.25
C THR A 256 0.54 -20.12 11.98
N PRO A 257 1.28 -21.12 12.47
CA PRO A 257 0.70 -22.36 13.02
C PRO A 257 -0.25 -22.25 14.21
N ASN A 258 -0.47 -21.06 14.80
CA ASN A 258 -1.24 -20.86 16.03
C ASN A 258 -2.65 -20.26 15.84
N GLU A 259 -3.12 -20.03 14.61
CA GLU A 259 -4.50 -19.58 14.37
C GLU A 259 -5.43 -20.76 14.07
N VAL A 260 -6.46 -20.92 14.90
CA VAL A 260 -7.49 -21.96 14.78
C VAL A 260 -8.31 -21.72 13.50
N VAL A 261 -8.31 -22.68 12.59
CA VAL A 261 -9.10 -22.67 11.35
C VAL A 261 -10.58 -22.93 11.68
N PRO A 262 -11.54 -22.07 11.25
CA PRO A 262 -12.95 -22.42 11.27
C PRO A 262 -13.21 -23.52 10.24
N TRP A 263 -13.62 -24.71 10.70
CA TRP A 263 -13.97 -25.83 9.84
C TRP A 263 -15.14 -25.47 8.91
N SER A 264 -14.82 -25.28 7.63
CA SER A 264 -15.76 -25.45 6.53
C SER A 264 -15.10 -26.34 5.48
N ALA A 265 -14.69 -27.54 5.92
CA ALA A 265 -14.36 -28.64 5.04
C ALA A 265 -15.67 -29.29 4.60
N GLY A 266 -16.14 -28.94 3.41
CA GLY A 266 -17.15 -29.73 2.72
C GLY A 266 -16.68 -31.16 2.59
N THR A 267 -17.47 -32.11 3.09
CA THR A 267 -17.27 -33.54 2.93
C THR A 267 -17.49 -33.91 1.46
N SER A 268 -16.44 -33.83 0.66
CA SER A 268 -16.36 -34.44 -0.67
C SER A 268 -14.89 -34.79 -0.96
N PRO A 269 -14.55 -36.08 -1.15
CA PRO A 269 -13.18 -36.49 -1.41
C PRO A 269 -12.86 -36.21 -2.87
N GLY A 270 -12.29 -35.03 -3.15
CA GLY A 270 -11.88 -34.70 -4.51
C GLY A 270 -11.69 -33.23 -4.87
N THR A 271 -11.34 -32.32 -3.95
CA THR A 271 -10.94 -30.94 -4.33
C THR A 271 -10.10 -30.29 -3.23
N SER A 272 -8.79 -30.55 -3.21
CA SER A 272 -7.81 -29.69 -2.51
C SER A 272 -7.38 -28.50 -3.39
N ALA A 273 -8.33 -27.91 -4.14
CA ALA A 273 -8.14 -26.71 -4.95
C ALA A 273 -8.88 -25.57 -4.22
N SER A 274 -8.30 -24.45 -3.79
CA SER A 274 -7.06 -23.77 -4.15
C SER A 274 -6.65 -22.88 -2.97
N LEU A 275 -5.55 -23.21 -2.27
CA LEU A 275 -4.99 -22.34 -1.22
C LEU A 275 -4.20 -21.15 -1.81
N TYR A 276 -3.91 -21.23 -3.10
CA TYR A 276 -3.08 -20.29 -3.83
C TYR A 276 -3.78 -19.93 -5.14
N SER A 277 -3.82 -18.64 -5.44
CA SER A 277 -4.21 -18.13 -6.75
C SER A 277 -3.06 -18.32 -7.73
N ARG A 278 -3.38 -18.57 -9.01
CA ARG A 278 -2.40 -18.74 -10.08
C ARG A 278 -2.80 -17.91 -11.30
N MET A 279 -1.81 -17.29 -11.94
CA MET A 279 -1.96 -16.62 -13.23
C MET A 279 -0.76 -16.96 -14.12
N THR A 280 -0.99 -17.01 -15.43
CA THR A 280 0.05 -17.29 -16.44
C THR A 280 0.22 -16.06 -17.32
N LEU A 281 1.46 -15.66 -17.57
CA LEU A 281 1.85 -14.42 -18.26
C LEU A 281 2.84 -14.71 -19.36
N SER A 282 2.84 -13.89 -20.42
CA SER A 282 3.81 -13.98 -21.51
C SER A 282 5.25 -13.75 -21.01
N GLY A 283 6.23 -14.39 -21.66
CA GLY A 283 7.63 -14.33 -21.25
C GLY A 283 8.27 -12.94 -21.31
N ASP A 284 7.69 -12.00 -22.05
CA ASP A 284 8.11 -10.58 -22.13
C ASP A 284 7.46 -9.69 -21.06
N THR A 285 6.56 -10.24 -20.23
CA THR A 285 5.86 -9.48 -19.18
C THR A 285 6.81 -9.18 -18.01
N SER A 286 6.71 -7.95 -17.47
CA SER A 286 7.56 -7.43 -16.39
C SER A 286 6.79 -7.05 -15.12
N SER A 287 5.47 -7.23 -15.09
CA SER A 287 4.64 -6.89 -13.94
C SER A 287 3.35 -7.71 -13.85
N ALA A 288 2.81 -7.87 -12.65
CA ALA A 288 1.50 -8.48 -12.41
C ALA A 288 0.77 -7.80 -11.25
N ALA A 289 -0.50 -7.44 -11.48
CA ALA A 289 -1.37 -6.96 -10.42
C ALA A 289 -2.01 -8.14 -9.68
N LEU A 290 -1.80 -8.19 -8.37
CA LEU A 290 -2.50 -9.08 -7.46
C LEU A 290 -3.69 -8.31 -6.92
N VAL A 291 -4.90 -8.83 -7.12
CA VAL A 291 -6.17 -8.20 -6.71
C VAL A 291 -6.94 -9.13 -5.76
N GLU A 292 -8.00 -8.60 -5.15
CA GLU A 292 -8.88 -9.34 -4.22
C GLU A 292 -8.12 -9.95 -3.03
N LEU A 293 -7.04 -9.29 -2.58
CA LEU A 293 -6.28 -9.69 -1.41
C LEU A 293 -7.06 -9.35 -0.13
N ARG A 294 -6.82 -10.11 0.93
CA ARG A 294 -7.36 -9.83 2.26
C ARG A 294 -6.54 -8.72 2.93
N PRO A 295 -7.17 -7.74 3.59
CA PRO A 295 -6.47 -6.74 4.37
C PRO A 295 -5.68 -7.35 5.54
N ASN A 296 -4.63 -6.63 5.98
CA ASN A 296 -3.77 -7.01 7.10
C ASN A 296 -3.28 -8.47 7.06
N THR A 297 -3.03 -9.01 5.87
CA THR A 297 -2.71 -10.42 5.66
C THR A 297 -1.33 -10.54 5.01
N LYS A 298 -0.49 -11.42 5.56
CA LYS A 298 0.81 -11.72 4.98
C LYS A 298 0.64 -12.69 3.81
N TYR A 299 1.20 -12.34 2.65
CA TYR A 299 1.18 -13.15 1.44
C TYR A 299 2.58 -13.61 1.06
N ARG A 300 2.64 -14.77 0.40
CA ARG A 300 3.81 -15.26 -0.35
C ARG A 300 3.42 -15.32 -1.81
N ALA A 301 4.22 -14.70 -2.66
CA ALA A 301 4.12 -14.79 -4.11
C ALA A 301 5.37 -15.46 -4.68
N THR A 302 5.17 -16.29 -5.69
CA THR A 302 6.19 -17.10 -6.36
C THR A 302 6.06 -16.88 -7.87
N LEU A 303 7.11 -16.37 -8.49
CA LEU A 303 7.24 -16.23 -9.94
C LEU A 303 8.02 -17.42 -10.50
N ILE A 304 7.38 -18.26 -11.30
CA ILE A 304 7.93 -19.48 -11.86
C ILE A 304 8.15 -19.27 -13.36
N PRO A 305 9.39 -19.03 -13.83
CA PRO A 305 9.70 -19.03 -15.25
C PRO A 305 9.55 -20.45 -15.83
N ARG A 306 8.86 -20.56 -16.96
CA ARG A 306 8.72 -21.78 -17.76
C ARG A 306 9.36 -21.54 -19.12
N SER A 307 10.52 -22.13 -19.35
CA SER A 307 11.24 -22.11 -20.62
C SER A 307 11.27 -23.52 -21.22
N SER A 308 11.23 -23.60 -22.55
CA SER A 308 11.44 -24.85 -23.29
C SER A 308 12.92 -25.21 -23.44
N LEU A 309 13.82 -24.26 -23.19
CA LEU A 309 15.26 -24.38 -23.42
C LEU A 309 16.02 -24.75 -22.14
N GLU A 310 15.61 -24.18 -20.99
CA GLU A 310 16.35 -24.32 -19.73
C GLU A 310 15.41 -24.42 -18.52
N VAL A 311 15.87 -25.12 -17.48
CA VAL A 311 15.17 -25.21 -16.19
C VAL A 311 15.61 -24.04 -15.31
N LEU A 312 14.72 -23.06 -15.16
CA LEU A 312 14.97 -21.86 -14.38
C LEU A 312 14.34 -21.96 -12.98
N LYS A 313 15.07 -21.56 -11.94
CA LYS A 313 14.53 -21.55 -10.58
C LYS A 313 13.48 -20.45 -10.38
N PRO A 314 12.47 -20.70 -9.52
CA PRO A 314 11.44 -19.72 -9.21
C PRO A 314 11.92 -18.66 -8.22
N LEU A 315 11.43 -17.43 -8.37
CA LEU A 315 11.66 -16.32 -7.44
C LEU A 315 10.50 -16.23 -6.45
N ASN A 316 10.80 -15.94 -5.19
CA ASN A 316 9.80 -15.84 -4.13
C ASN A 316 9.89 -14.49 -3.42
N VAL A 317 8.75 -13.92 -3.07
CA VAL A 317 8.67 -12.70 -2.26
C VAL A 317 7.53 -12.81 -1.26
N THR A 318 7.70 -12.19 -0.09
CA THR A 318 6.63 -12.09 0.91
C THR A 318 6.35 -10.63 1.21
N PHE A 319 5.08 -10.28 1.35
CA PHE A 319 4.63 -8.93 1.66
C PHE A 319 3.38 -9.00 2.54
N THR A 320 3.02 -7.90 3.21
CA THR A 320 1.81 -7.81 4.03
C THR A 320 0.94 -6.69 3.50
N THR A 321 -0.33 -6.99 3.21
CA THR A 321 -1.31 -5.97 2.79
C THR A 321 -1.60 -5.00 3.92
N HIS A 322 -2.00 -3.77 3.55
CA HIS A 322 -2.37 -2.78 4.54
C HIS A 322 -3.68 -3.17 5.26
N PRO A 323 -3.92 -2.65 6.48
CA PRO A 323 -5.20 -2.83 7.17
C PRO A 323 -6.37 -2.27 6.36
N GLU A 324 -7.56 -2.84 6.59
CA GLU A 324 -8.77 -2.37 5.92
C GLU A 324 -9.13 -0.98 6.42
N VAL A 325 -9.15 -0.01 5.50
CA VAL A 325 -9.48 1.37 5.81
C VAL A 325 -10.99 1.53 5.78
N LEU A 326 -11.63 1.18 6.90
CA LEU A 326 -13.05 1.42 7.13
C LEU A 326 -13.26 2.77 7.83
N SER A 327 -13.39 3.91 7.12
CA SER A 327 -14.16 5.06 7.64
C SER A 327 -14.16 6.34 6.79
N PRO A 328 -15.21 7.18 6.95
CA PRO A 328 -16.33 7.01 7.90
C PRO A 328 -17.36 5.98 7.42
N ALA A 329 -17.70 4.99 8.26
CA ALA A 329 -18.69 3.95 7.91
C ALA A 329 -20.10 4.31 8.40
N VAL A 330 -20.19 5.07 9.49
CA VAL A 330 -21.46 5.56 10.05
C VAL A 330 -21.27 7.00 10.50
N VAL A 331 -22.27 7.85 10.23
CA VAL A 331 -22.41 9.21 10.79
C VAL A 331 -23.75 9.26 11.51
N THR A 332 -23.73 9.66 12.78
CA THR A 332 -24.90 9.75 13.66
C THR A 332 -25.08 11.17 14.20
N VAL A 333 -26.32 11.49 14.54
CA VAL A 333 -26.73 12.77 15.13
C VAL A 333 -27.24 12.50 16.54
N SER A 334 -26.84 13.31 17.52
CA SER A 334 -27.25 13.11 18.93
C SER A 334 -28.00 14.30 19.55
N GLU A 335 -27.66 15.53 19.18
CA GLU A 335 -28.27 16.75 19.72
C GLU A 335 -28.76 17.58 18.52
N LEU A 336 -30.07 17.52 18.22
CA LEU A 336 -30.71 18.38 17.24
C LEU A 336 -31.27 19.61 17.96
N GLY A 337 -31.04 20.79 17.40
CA GLY A 337 -31.62 22.05 17.88
C GLY A 337 -32.02 22.93 16.70
N THR A 338 -32.47 24.15 17.01
CA THR A 338 -32.91 25.13 16.01
C THR A 338 -31.76 25.68 15.18
N GLU A 339 -30.63 26.00 15.81
CA GLU A 339 -29.46 26.60 15.14
C GLU A 339 -28.16 25.79 15.26
N SER A 340 -28.21 24.64 15.95
CA SER A 340 -27.02 23.82 16.19
C SER A 340 -27.31 22.33 16.16
N VAL A 341 -26.35 21.54 15.68
CA VAL A 341 -26.45 20.08 15.63
C VAL A 341 -25.14 19.42 16.00
N ARG A 342 -25.16 18.42 16.90
CA ARG A 342 -23.99 17.57 17.19
C ARG A 342 -23.94 16.33 16.29
N LEU A 343 -22.83 16.18 15.59
CA LEU A 343 -22.49 15.06 14.73
C LEU A 343 -21.41 14.18 15.37
N SER A 344 -21.50 12.88 15.12
CA SER A 344 -20.45 11.92 15.46
C SER A 344 -20.28 10.89 14.36
N TRP A 345 -19.08 10.35 14.20
CA TRP A 345 -18.75 9.36 13.17
C TRP A 345 -17.90 8.22 13.73
N GLY A 346 -17.95 7.08 13.04
CA GLY A 346 -17.16 5.92 13.44
C GLY A 346 -17.02 4.86 12.37
N PRO A 347 -16.13 3.87 12.63
CA PRO A 347 -15.23 3.77 13.78
C PRO A 347 -14.06 4.78 13.75
N PRO A 348 -13.50 5.18 14.92
CA PRO A 348 -12.33 6.07 14.98
C PRO A 348 -11.06 5.34 14.52
N GLN A 349 -10.27 5.99 13.65
CA GLN A 349 -9.07 5.40 13.04
C GLN A 349 -7.86 6.33 13.13
N PRO A 350 -7.41 6.70 14.35
CA PRO A 350 -6.39 7.73 14.50
C PRO A 350 -5.09 7.36 13.78
N LYS A 351 -4.71 6.08 13.67
CA LYS A 351 -3.47 5.66 12.98
C LYS A 351 -3.50 5.88 11.45
N LEU A 352 -4.68 5.84 10.83
CA LEU A 352 -4.85 5.83 9.37
C LEU A 352 -5.34 7.18 8.84
N VAL A 353 -6.12 7.90 9.64
CA VAL A 353 -6.68 9.21 9.31
C VAL A 353 -5.71 10.30 9.75
N GLN A 354 -5.44 11.23 8.85
CA GLN A 354 -4.66 12.43 9.12
C GLN A 354 -5.53 13.57 9.66
N GLN A 355 -6.72 13.74 9.07
CA GLN A 355 -7.72 14.72 9.48
C GLN A 355 -9.11 14.33 8.96
N TYR A 356 -10.15 14.87 9.58
CA TYR A 356 -11.51 14.80 9.04
C TYR A 356 -11.98 16.18 8.59
N GLN A 357 -12.83 16.21 7.56
CA GLN A 357 -13.44 17.41 7.03
C GLN A 357 -14.96 17.19 6.96
N VAL A 358 -15.73 18.06 7.60
CA VAL A 358 -17.19 18.01 7.62
C VAL A 358 -17.73 19.13 6.75
N GLU A 359 -18.40 18.77 5.68
CA GLU A 359 -19.03 19.69 4.74
C GLU A 359 -20.54 19.66 4.91
N TYR A 360 -21.19 20.83 4.89
CA TYR A 360 -22.64 20.90 5.02
C TYR A 360 -23.23 22.06 4.25
N ALA A 361 -24.42 21.86 3.70
CA ALA A 361 -25.15 22.86 2.93
C ALA A 361 -26.65 22.73 3.12
N ALA A 362 -27.36 23.85 3.22
CA ALA A 362 -28.82 23.88 3.24
C ALA A 362 -29.35 23.47 1.85
N LEU A 363 -30.40 22.63 1.80
CA LEU A 363 -31.03 22.21 0.57
C LEU A 363 -32.21 23.14 0.24
N PRO A 364 -32.45 23.50 -1.04
CA PRO A 364 -31.81 22.94 -2.24
C PRO A 364 -30.57 23.70 -2.76
N GLY A 365 -30.13 24.80 -2.15
CA GLY A 365 -29.12 25.69 -2.77
C GLY A 365 -28.29 26.56 -1.83
N GLY A 366 -28.12 26.18 -0.57
CA GLY A 366 -27.24 26.86 0.37
C GLY A 366 -25.76 26.73 -0.01
N ALA A 367 -24.94 27.69 0.41
CA ALA A 367 -23.50 27.61 0.27
C ALA A 367 -22.92 26.48 1.13
N VAL A 368 -21.93 25.76 0.60
CA VAL A 368 -21.22 24.71 1.35
C VAL A 368 -20.33 25.36 2.40
N GLN A 369 -20.51 24.95 3.65
CA GLN A 369 -19.67 25.29 4.77
C GLN A 369 -18.83 24.08 5.17
N THR A 370 -17.61 24.33 5.64
CA THR A 370 -16.62 23.28 5.92
C THR A 370 -16.02 23.46 7.30
N VAL A 371 -15.92 22.37 8.05
CA VAL A 371 -15.28 22.30 9.37
C VAL A 371 -14.24 21.19 9.37
N THR A 372 -12.99 21.53 9.61
CA THR A 372 -11.90 20.55 9.74
C THR A 372 -11.73 20.12 11.19
N THR A 373 -11.54 18.83 11.44
CA THR A 373 -11.29 18.27 12.77
C THR A 373 -10.04 17.38 12.78
N ASP A 374 -9.44 17.22 13.95
CA ASP A 374 -8.24 16.43 14.14
C ASP A 374 -8.49 14.91 14.02
N ARG A 375 -7.42 14.14 13.84
CA ARG A 375 -7.46 12.66 13.70
C ARG A 375 -7.98 11.89 14.93
N HIS A 376 -8.03 12.51 16.10
CA HIS A 376 -8.44 11.87 17.36
C HIS A 376 -9.90 12.20 17.72
N ARG A 377 -10.46 13.25 17.14
CA ARG A 377 -11.86 13.62 17.27
C ARG A 377 -12.73 12.83 16.31
N ASN A 378 -13.84 12.33 16.84
CA ASN A 378 -14.88 11.62 16.11
C ASN A 378 -16.25 12.31 16.21
N SER A 379 -16.27 13.57 16.65
CA SER A 379 -17.48 14.37 16.78
C SER A 379 -17.21 15.86 16.59
N THR A 380 -18.23 16.59 16.15
CA THR A 380 -18.23 18.05 16.02
C THR A 380 -19.62 18.62 16.21
N VAL A 381 -19.72 19.90 16.55
CA VAL A 381 -20.99 20.63 16.63
C VAL A 381 -21.03 21.64 15.50
N LEU A 382 -22.06 21.56 14.66
CA LEU A 382 -22.38 22.57 13.68
C LEU A 382 -23.22 23.66 14.36
N THR A 383 -22.94 24.92 14.05
CA THR A 383 -23.61 26.09 14.67
C THR A 383 -23.94 27.13 13.60
N GLY A 384 -24.86 28.04 13.89
CA GLY A 384 -25.31 29.06 12.92
C GLY A 384 -26.18 28.48 11.80
N LEU A 385 -26.88 27.39 12.09
CA LEU A 385 -27.85 26.79 11.18
C LEU A 385 -29.17 27.56 11.21
N GLN A 386 -29.95 27.48 10.15
CA GLN A 386 -31.29 28.05 10.09
C GLN A 386 -32.30 27.08 10.71
N PRO A 387 -33.27 27.55 11.51
CA PRO A 387 -34.36 26.72 12.00
C PRO A 387 -35.20 26.11 10.87
N ASP A 388 -35.85 24.97 11.14
CA ASP A 388 -36.73 24.26 10.18
C ASP A 388 -36.13 24.06 8.77
N THR A 389 -34.81 23.85 8.69
CA THR A 389 -34.07 23.80 7.43
C THR A 389 -33.37 22.47 7.26
N GLN A 390 -33.49 21.89 6.07
CA GLN A 390 -32.85 20.62 5.74
C GLN A 390 -31.42 20.85 5.24
N TYR A 391 -30.47 20.11 5.82
CA TYR A 391 -29.05 20.14 5.46
C TYR A 391 -28.60 18.78 4.93
N LEU A 392 -27.73 18.80 3.90
CA LEU A 392 -26.89 17.65 3.54
C LEU A 392 -25.56 17.81 4.25
N VAL A 393 -25.15 16.81 5.00
CA VAL A 393 -23.88 16.79 5.74
C VAL A 393 -23.02 15.64 5.21
N THR A 394 -21.77 15.92 4.88
CA THR A 394 -20.79 14.97 4.38
C THR A 394 -19.55 14.98 5.27
N VAL A 395 -19.23 13.85 5.89
CA VAL A 395 -17.99 13.67 6.65
C VAL A 395 -16.97 12.98 5.76
N VAL A 396 -15.86 13.66 5.49
CA VAL A 396 -14.72 13.19 4.69
C VAL A 396 -13.56 12.84 5.62
N ALA A 397 -12.97 11.67 5.46
CA ALA A 397 -11.73 11.28 6.12
C ALA A 397 -10.57 11.36 5.12
N LEU A 398 -9.58 12.19 5.42
CA LEU A 398 -8.33 12.24 4.67
C LEU A 398 -7.32 11.28 5.32
N HIS A 399 -6.92 10.25 4.58
CA HIS A 399 -6.01 9.22 5.08
C HIS A 399 -4.55 9.58 4.82
N THR A 400 -3.64 9.02 5.62
CA THR A 400 -2.18 9.19 5.43
C THR A 400 -1.67 8.62 4.10
N SER A 401 -2.48 7.78 3.44
CA SER A 401 -2.22 7.27 2.08
C SER A 401 -2.54 8.29 0.98
N GLY A 402 -3.14 9.44 1.31
CA GLY A 402 -3.65 10.41 0.35
C GLY A 402 -5.02 10.06 -0.25
N LEU A 403 -5.64 8.96 0.20
CA LEU A 403 -7.00 8.59 -0.20
C LEU A 403 -8.04 9.32 0.65
N GLU A 404 -9.16 9.68 0.03
CA GLU A 404 -10.31 10.28 0.70
C GLU A 404 -11.50 9.33 0.67
N LYS A 405 -12.20 9.23 1.80
CA LYS A 405 -13.47 8.49 1.92
C LYS A 405 -14.50 9.36 2.61
N ALA A 406 -15.72 9.38 2.07
CA ALA A 406 -16.78 10.25 2.55
C ALA A 406 -18.07 9.48 2.82
N MET A 407 -18.84 9.95 3.80
CA MET A 407 -20.18 9.47 4.12
C MET A 407 -21.11 10.67 4.27
N SER A 408 -22.31 10.60 3.69
CA SER A 408 -23.28 11.69 3.71
C SER A 408 -24.59 11.29 4.38
N ILE A 409 -25.17 12.22 5.14
CA ILE A 409 -26.49 12.10 5.75
C ILE A 409 -27.31 13.37 5.52
N LYS A 410 -28.63 13.24 5.56
CA LYS A 410 -29.55 14.39 5.56
C LYS A 410 -30.06 14.61 6.97
N ILE A 411 -30.08 15.86 7.41
CA ILE A 411 -30.59 16.27 8.72
C ILE A 411 -31.56 17.44 8.54
N CYS A 412 -32.49 17.62 9.48
CA CYS A 412 -33.34 18.81 9.55
C CYS A 412 -33.18 19.42 10.95
N THR A 413 -32.94 20.72 11.01
CA THR A 413 -32.94 21.48 12.28
C THR A 413 -34.35 21.59 12.84
N GLU A 414 -34.45 21.83 14.14
CA GLU A 414 -35.74 22.00 14.81
C GLU A 414 -36.40 23.33 14.42
N GLU A 415 -37.73 23.38 14.54
CA GLU A 415 -38.54 24.57 14.31
C GLU A 415 -38.40 25.53 15.50
N GLU A 416 -38.22 26.82 15.23
CA GLU A 416 -38.24 27.84 16.28
C GLU A 416 -39.69 28.12 16.70
N LEU A 417 -39.93 28.18 18.02
CA LEU A 417 -41.26 28.39 18.62
C LEU A 417 -41.30 29.73 19.40
N PRO A 418 -41.42 30.89 18.74
CA PRO A 418 -41.50 32.17 19.42
C PRO A 418 -42.64 32.25 20.45
N ALA A 419 -42.38 32.90 21.59
CA ALA A 419 -43.41 33.19 22.58
C ALA A 419 -44.32 34.35 22.14
N LEU A 420 -45.54 34.38 22.67
CA LEU A 420 -46.45 35.52 22.50
C LEU A 420 -46.03 36.71 23.36
N ALA A 421 -46.40 37.92 22.92
CA ALA A 421 -46.22 39.17 23.65
C ALA A 421 -47.57 39.88 23.87
N ASP A 422 -47.60 40.77 24.87
CA ASP A 422 -48.66 41.78 25.07
C ASP A 422 -50.10 41.24 25.12
N LEU A 423 -50.37 40.23 25.97
CA LEU A 423 -51.75 39.78 26.22
C LEU A 423 -52.52 40.84 27.02
N GLN A 424 -53.55 41.42 26.41
CA GLN A 424 -54.43 42.44 26.99
C GLN A 424 -55.88 41.95 27.05
N LEU A 425 -56.53 42.19 28.19
CA LEU A 425 -57.92 41.84 28.44
C LEU A 425 -58.73 43.12 28.67
N THR A 426 -59.78 43.33 27.89
CA THR A 426 -60.72 44.45 28.07
C THR A 426 -62.12 43.89 28.35
N ALA A 427 -62.69 44.19 29.52
CA ALA A 427 -64.06 43.80 29.84
C ALA A 427 -65.05 44.62 28.99
N VAL A 428 -65.94 43.93 28.27
CA VAL A 428 -66.94 44.57 27.38
C VAL A 428 -68.36 44.48 27.98
N GLY A 429 -68.61 43.50 28.85
CA GLY A 429 -69.89 43.30 29.54
C GLY A 429 -69.71 42.56 30.87
N SER A 430 -70.81 42.08 31.46
CA SER A 430 -70.79 41.33 32.73
C SER A 430 -70.22 39.91 32.61
N ASP A 431 -70.17 39.37 31.40
CA ASP A 431 -69.76 37.99 31.08
C ASP A 431 -68.92 37.90 29.78
N SER A 432 -68.45 39.06 29.26
CA SER A 432 -67.74 39.14 27.99
C SER A 432 -66.44 39.94 28.09
N VAL A 433 -65.37 39.37 27.50
CA VAL A 433 -64.01 39.90 27.53
C VAL A 433 -63.45 39.93 26.12
N GLN A 434 -63.00 41.10 25.67
CA GLN A 434 -62.18 41.23 24.48
C GLN A 434 -60.73 40.89 24.83
N VAL A 435 -60.16 39.94 24.12
CA VAL A 435 -58.79 39.46 24.31
C VAL A 435 -57.97 39.92 23.11
N HIS A 436 -56.83 40.55 23.35
CA HIS A 436 -55.88 41.01 22.33
C HIS A 436 -54.47 40.53 22.66
N TRP A 437 -53.68 40.15 21.67
CA TRP A 437 -52.29 39.72 21.83
C TRP A 437 -51.44 40.13 20.63
N ARG A 438 -50.12 40.10 20.81
CA ARG A 438 -49.15 40.27 19.73
C ARG A 438 -48.34 38.98 19.55
N GLY A 439 -48.19 38.55 18.31
CA GLY A 439 -47.29 37.47 17.96
C GLY A 439 -47.32 37.25 16.46
N THR A 440 -46.16 37.23 15.83
CA THR A 440 -46.03 37.01 14.39
C THR A 440 -44.83 36.12 14.16
N GLY A 441 -44.96 35.13 13.28
CA GLY A 441 -43.86 34.26 12.88
C GLY A 441 -44.20 33.55 11.59
N ASP A 442 -43.21 33.33 10.74
CA ASP A 442 -43.40 32.72 9.41
C ASP A 442 -43.90 31.27 9.49
N SER A 443 -43.62 30.59 10.61
CA SER A 443 -44.04 29.24 10.93
C SER A 443 -45.39 29.15 11.66
N LEU A 444 -45.99 30.29 12.05
CA LEU A 444 -47.20 30.34 12.86
C LEU A 444 -48.43 29.87 12.07
N ARG A 445 -49.15 28.88 12.61
CA ARG A 445 -50.36 28.31 12.00
C ARG A 445 -51.65 28.87 12.59
N GLY A 446 -51.60 29.40 13.80
CA GLY A 446 -52.76 29.98 14.48
C GLY A 446 -52.55 30.15 15.97
N TYR A 447 -53.63 30.41 16.70
CA TYR A 447 -53.62 30.56 18.15
C TYR A 447 -54.67 29.65 18.78
N TRP A 448 -54.33 29.08 19.93
CA TRP A 448 -55.23 28.31 20.78
C TRP A 448 -55.61 29.16 21.98
N VAL A 449 -56.86 29.60 22.04
CA VAL A 449 -57.40 30.39 23.15
C VAL A 449 -58.22 29.48 24.05
N SER A 450 -58.01 29.53 25.36
CA SER A 450 -58.81 28.80 26.35
C SER A 450 -59.26 29.71 27.50
N TRP A 451 -60.45 29.47 28.05
CA TRP A 451 -60.98 30.23 29.17
C TRP A 451 -61.94 29.43 30.04
N GLU A 452 -62.17 29.92 31.26
CA GLU A 452 -63.15 29.36 32.20
C GLU A 452 -64.53 30.00 32.02
N LYS A 453 -65.57 29.16 31.90
CA LYS A 453 -66.97 29.56 31.80
C LYS A 453 -67.67 29.48 33.16
N GLY A 454 -68.47 30.49 33.46
CA GLY A 454 -69.31 30.54 34.67
C GLY A 454 -70.76 30.16 34.36
N GLN A 455 -71.20 28.97 34.77
CA GLN A 455 -72.61 28.55 34.71
C GLN A 455 -72.91 27.58 35.86
N ASP A 456 -73.96 27.86 36.65
CA ASP A 456 -74.56 27.00 37.69
C ASP A 456 -73.58 26.15 38.53
N GLY A 457 -72.68 26.83 39.26
CA GLY A 457 -71.86 26.23 40.32
C GLY A 457 -70.76 25.25 39.87
N HIS A 458 -70.60 25.01 38.55
CA HIS A 458 -69.52 24.19 38.01
C HIS A 458 -68.67 25.00 37.00
N SER A 459 -67.38 25.17 37.29
CA SER A 459 -66.43 25.76 36.35
C SER A 459 -66.19 24.79 35.18
N SER A 460 -66.56 25.17 33.96
CA SER A 460 -66.23 24.42 32.74
C SER A 460 -65.22 25.17 31.90
N HIS A 461 -64.33 24.47 31.20
CA HIS A 461 -63.33 25.09 30.32
C HIS A 461 -63.85 25.12 28.88
N ALA A 462 -63.64 26.26 28.21
CA ALA A 462 -63.88 26.43 26.79
C ALA A 462 -62.57 26.72 26.06
N SER A 463 -62.52 26.35 24.78
CA SER A 463 -61.37 26.63 23.93
C SER A 463 -61.79 26.93 22.50
N LEU A 464 -60.95 27.68 21.79
CA LEU A 464 -61.16 28.14 20.43
C LEU A 464 -59.82 28.18 19.69
N TYR A 465 -59.80 27.65 18.48
CA TYR A 465 -58.69 27.83 17.55
C TYR A 465 -58.96 29.01 16.62
N LEU A 466 -57.94 29.85 16.44
CA LEU A 466 -58.00 31.02 15.58
C LEU A 466 -56.90 30.98 14.52
N PRO A 467 -57.16 31.47 13.30
CA PRO A 467 -56.16 31.55 12.24
C PRO A 467 -55.03 32.53 12.62
N PRO A 468 -53.87 32.49 11.95
CA PRO A 468 -52.70 33.27 12.32
C PRO A 468 -52.88 34.78 12.06
N SER A 469 -53.90 35.16 11.28
CA SER A 469 -54.29 36.57 11.06
C SER A 469 -55.10 37.17 12.22
N SER A 470 -55.58 36.35 13.16
CA SER A 470 -56.40 36.81 14.29
C SER A 470 -55.53 37.21 15.48
N LEU A 471 -55.41 38.51 15.73
CA LEU A 471 -54.72 39.07 16.91
C LEU A 471 -55.68 39.45 18.04
N SER A 472 -56.97 39.23 17.88
CA SER A 472 -57.97 39.49 18.91
C SER A 472 -59.21 38.63 18.73
N THR A 473 -59.92 38.38 19.83
CA THR A 473 -61.25 37.73 19.80
C THR A 473 -62.12 38.20 20.96
N LEU A 474 -63.44 38.15 20.78
CA LEU A 474 -64.42 38.41 21.84
C LEU A 474 -64.84 37.08 22.47
N LEU A 475 -64.60 36.92 23.76
CA LEU A 475 -65.05 35.77 24.54
C LEU A 475 -66.35 36.11 25.27
N THR A 476 -67.28 35.16 25.32
CA THR A 476 -68.56 35.28 26.04
C THR A 476 -68.73 34.15 27.06
N ASN A 477 -69.64 34.36 28.01
CA ASN A 477 -69.89 33.46 29.15
C ASN A 477 -68.63 33.22 30.01
N VAL A 478 -67.76 34.23 30.13
CA VAL A 478 -66.51 34.15 30.92
C VAL A 478 -66.84 34.26 32.40
N ALA A 479 -66.23 33.40 33.24
CA ALA A 479 -66.42 33.46 34.69
C ALA A 479 -65.88 34.78 35.30
N PRO A 480 -66.46 35.32 36.38
CA PRO A 480 -66.07 36.62 36.96
C PRO A 480 -64.60 36.77 37.39
N SER A 481 -63.90 35.65 37.60
CA SER A 481 -62.46 35.57 37.87
C SER A 481 -61.80 34.46 37.04
N GLY A 482 -62.29 34.25 35.81
CA GLY A 482 -61.86 33.16 34.95
C GLY A 482 -60.46 33.37 34.40
N ARG A 483 -59.65 32.31 34.40
CA ARG A 483 -58.34 32.30 33.73
C ARG A 483 -58.51 32.18 32.22
N ILE A 484 -57.89 33.08 31.46
CA ILE A 484 -57.83 33.08 30.00
C ILE A 484 -56.39 32.84 29.58
N CYS A 485 -56.16 31.90 28.66
CA CYS A 485 -54.84 31.61 28.09
C CYS A 485 -54.88 31.68 26.57
N VAL A 486 -53.80 32.18 25.98
CA VAL A 486 -53.57 32.19 24.53
C VAL A 486 -52.22 31.55 24.27
N SER A 487 -52.16 30.52 23.43
CA SER A 487 -50.92 29.84 23.01
C SER A 487 -50.76 29.90 21.49
N PRO A 488 -49.56 30.18 20.96
CA PRO A 488 -49.29 30.09 19.53
C PRO A 488 -49.20 28.62 19.10
N VAL A 489 -49.66 28.31 17.89
CA VAL A 489 -49.63 26.96 17.32
C VAL A 489 -48.73 26.97 16.08
N TYR A 490 -47.71 26.11 16.10
CA TYR A 490 -46.71 25.94 15.03
C TYR A 490 -46.89 24.60 14.33
N ARG A 491 -46.03 24.25 13.37
CA ARG A 491 -46.18 23.02 12.59
C ARG A 491 -45.94 21.77 13.44
N THR A 492 -44.94 21.82 14.33
CA THR A 492 -44.50 20.67 15.12
C THR A 492 -45.10 20.62 16.54
N ALA A 493 -45.44 21.78 17.12
CA ALA A 493 -45.92 21.87 18.51
C ALA A 493 -46.75 23.14 18.79
N ARG A 494 -47.33 23.21 20.00
CA ARG A 494 -47.86 24.47 20.58
C ARG A 494 -46.71 25.17 21.32
N GLY A 495 -46.49 26.44 21.03
CA GLY A 495 -45.50 27.24 21.76
C GLY A 495 -46.01 27.66 23.15
N GLU A 496 -45.14 28.29 23.93
CA GLU A 496 -45.53 28.80 25.25
C GLU A 496 -46.62 29.88 25.13
N GLY A 497 -47.68 29.71 25.92
CA GLY A 497 -48.82 30.62 25.94
C GLY A 497 -48.80 31.59 27.12
N LEU A 498 -49.43 32.75 26.92
CA LEU A 498 -49.68 33.72 27.97
C LEU A 498 -51.04 33.46 28.61
N CYS A 499 -51.12 33.58 29.93
CA CYS A 499 -52.37 33.46 30.68
C CYS A 499 -52.60 34.68 31.56
N CYS A 500 -53.81 35.21 31.55
CA CYS A 500 -54.25 36.30 32.43
C CYS A 500 -55.63 35.99 33.02
N THR A 501 -55.88 36.47 34.24
CA THR A 501 -57.19 36.33 34.89
C THR A 501 -58.05 37.54 34.58
N ALA A 502 -59.23 37.34 34.01
CA ALA A 502 -60.18 38.41 33.78
C ALA A 502 -60.90 38.75 35.10
N GLN A 503 -60.99 40.03 35.45
CA GLN A 503 -61.82 40.53 36.54
C GLN A 503 -63.04 41.23 35.94
N LEU A 504 -64.20 40.55 35.94
CA LEU A 504 -65.45 41.12 35.44
C LEU A 504 -66.22 41.74 36.61
N CYS A 505 -66.41 43.05 36.57
CA CYS A 505 -67.20 43.75 37.59
C CYS A 505 -68.70 43.50 37.34
N SER A 506 -69.43 43.06 38.37
CA SER A 506 -70.89 43.10 38.36
C SER A 506 -71.34 44.57 38.51
N ASN A 507 -71.40 45.25 37.37
CA ASN A 507 -71.82 46.64 37.12
C ASN A 507 -71.14 47.78 37.89
N ALA A 508 -70.66 48.74 37.06
CA ALA A 508 -70.27 50.13 37.32
C ALA A 508 -68.86 50.42 37.87
N ALA A 509 -67.85 50.44 36.98
CA ALA A 509 -66.98 51.61 36.71
C ALA A 509 -65.80 51.21 35.78
N HIS A 510 -65.61 51.94 34.67
CA HIS A 510 -64.47 51.80 33.76
C HIS A 510 -63.13 52.04 34.47
N ARG A 511 -62.19 51.07 34.38
CA ARG A 511 -60.75 51.32 34.42
C ARG A 511 -60.01 50.30 33.53
N GLU A 512 -59.17 50.80 32.63
CA GLU A 512 -58.14 50.02 31.94
C GLU A 512 -57.07 49.59 32.96
N TYR A 513 -56.70 48.31 32.95
CA TYR A 513 -55.58 47.81 33.74
C TYR A 513 -54.63 47.00 32.86
N GLY A 514 -53.36 47.40 32.86
CA GLY A 514 -52.26 46.64 32.28
C GLY A 514 -51.82 45.54 33.24
N CYS A 515 -51.63 44.32 32.72
CA CYS A 515 -51.07 43.21 33.48
C CYS A 515 -49.54 43.40 33.62
N TYR A 516 -49.04 43.40 34.86
CA TYR A 516 -47.63 43.21 35.13
C TYR A 516 -47.31 41.71 35.16
N SER A 517 -46.26 41.32 34.46
CA SER A 517 -45.57 40.05 34.63
C SER A 517 -44.93 39.99 36.02
N ASN A 518 -45.17 38.91 36.77
CA ASN A 518 -44.33 38.55 37.91
C ASN A 518 -43.89 37.07 37.74
N PRO A 519 -42.68 36.74 38.24
CA PRO A 519 -41.71 35.84 37.62
C PRO A 519 -42.06 34.35 37.61
#